data_AF-A0A6M9PJQ8-F1
#
_entry.id   AF-A0A6M9PJQ8-F1
#
_cell.length_a   1.000
_cell.length_b   1.000
_cell.length_c   1.000
_cell.angle_alpha   90.00
_cell.angle_beta   90.00
_cell.angle_gamma   90.00
#
_symmetry.space_group_name_H-M   'P 1'
#
loop_
_entity.id
_entity.type
_entity.pdbx_description
1 polymer ?
#
loop_
_entity_poly.entity_id
_entity_poly.type
_entity_poly.pdbx_seq_one_letter_code
_entity_poly.pdbx_strand_id
1 'polypeptide(L)'
;MNHKELIHSDFQIKEVEAVVRRDAFTTIHVHVPPYETNILRNLFGRENVTVFERPSKTTITPEQEYDRLCAKYGHEVVAKVFGEDDGDRLMEIVMGLMEEGGGATSPSKQDKKGKTFELEISEAQKGSKR
;
A
#
# COMPACT_ATOMS: atom_id res chain seq x y z
N MET A 1 -13.07 8.30 -39.64
CA MET A 1 -12.59 8.94 -38.39
C MET A 1 -11.65 7.94 -37.75
N ASN A 2 -10.35 8.25 -37.69
CA ASN A 2 -9.34 7.33 -37.16
C ASN A 2 -9.56 7.19 -35.65
N HIS A 3 -10.07 6.04 -35.24
CA HIS A 3 -10.01 5.60 -33.86
C HIS A 3 -8.53 5.32 -33.60
N LYS A 4 -7.81 6.30 -33.03
CA LYS A 4 -6.58 5.98 -32.30
C LYS A 4 -7.04 5.12 -31.14
N GLU A 5 -7.04 3.80 -31.35
CA GLU A 5 -6.96 2.86 -30.25
C GLU A 5 -5.69 3.26 -29.51
N LEU A 6 -5.85 4.03 -28.42
CA LEU A 6 -4.85 4.04 -27.38
C LEU A 6 -4.79 2.58 -26.94
N ILE A 7 -3.76 1.90 -27.44
CA ILE A 7 -3.41 0.57 -27.02
C ILE A 7 -2.91 0.75 -25.57
N HIS A 8 -3.86 0.93 -24.65
CA HIS A 8 -3.60 0.84 -23.23
C HIS A 8 -2.98 -0.53 -23.06
N SER A 9 -1.67 -0.54 -22.79
CA SER A 9 -0.94 -1.79 -22.72
C SER A 9 -1.36 -2.45 -21.41
N ASP A 10 -2.36 -3.31 -21.53
CA ASP A 10 -2.86 -4.13 -20.45
C ASP A 10 -1.80 -5.19 -20.13
N PHE A 11 -1.23 -5.10 -18.94
CA PHE A 11 -0.17 -6.00 -18.49
C PHE A 11 -0.69 -6.98 -17.46
N GLN A 12 -0.23 -8.22 -17.56
CA GLN A 12 -0.54 -9.25 -16.56
C GLN A 12 0.56 -9.29 -15.51
N ILE A 13 0.20 -9.03 -14.27
CA ILE A 13 1.09 -9.18 -13.12
C ILE A 13 0.59 -10.28 -12.19
N LYS A 14 1.49 -10.82 -11.37
CA LYS A 14 1.12 -11.80 -10.33
C LYS A 14 0.22 -11.13 -9.30
N GLU A 15 -0.78 -11.87 -8.84
CA GLU A 15 -1.68 -11.49 -7.77
C GLU A 15 -1.29 -12.24 -6.50
N VAL A 16 -1.43 -11.58 -5.35
CA VAL A 16 -1.20 -12.18 -4.04
C VAL A 16 -2.48 -12.16 -3.21
N GLU A 17 -2.60 -13.11 -2.30
CA GLU A 17 -3.68 -13.12 -1.31
C GLU A 17 -3.21 -12.40 -0.06
N ALA A 18 -3.81 -11.26 0.24
CA ALA A 18 -3.59 -10.54 1.48
C ALA A 18 -4.70 -10.88 2.48
N VAL A 19 -4.31 -11.48 3.59
CA VAL A 19 -5.18 -11.77 4.73
C VAL A 19 -5.03 -10.64 5.73
N VAL A 20 -6.08 -9.84 5.87
CA VAL A 20 -6.15 -8.70 6.77
C VAL A 20 -6.93 -9.10 8.02
N ARG A 21 -6.27 -9.07 9.17
CA ARG A 21 -6.91 -9.31 10.47
C ARG A 21 -7.51 -8.00 10.98
N ARG A 22 -8.83 -7.90 11.03
CA ARG A 22 -9.53 -6.70 11.50
C ARG A 22 -9.62 -6.66 13.02
N ASP A 23 -9.79 -7.82 13.64
CA ASP A 23 -9.96 -7.98 15.07
C ASP A 23 -9.64 -9.43 15.48
N ALA A 24 -9.87 -9.77 16.76
CA ALA A 24 -9.45 -11.05 17.32
C ALA A 24 -10.05 -12.26 16.57
N PHE A 25 -11.22 -12.10 15.95
CA PHE A 25 -12.01 -13.18 15.35
C PHE A 25 -12.35 -12.96 13.86
N THR A 26 -12.11 -11.76 13.31
CA THR A 26 -12.44 -11.47 11.91
C THR A 26 -11.17 -11.28 11.07
N THR A 27 -11.04 -12.12 10.05
CA THR A 27 -10.03 -12.01 9.00
C THR A 27 -10.70 -11.85 7.63
N ILE A 28 -10.16 -10.95 6.82
CA ILE A 28 -10.66 -10.64 5.48
C ILE A 28 -9.60 -11.09 4.48
N HIS A 29 -9.99 -11.89 3.51
CA HIS A 29 -9.12 -12.35 2.44
C HIS A 29 -9.37 -11.46 1.23
N VAL A 30 -8.34 -10.75 0.76
CA VAL A 30 -8.42 -9.92 -0.44
C VAL A 30 -7.35 -10.33 -1.43
N HIS A 31 -7.71 -10.29 -2.70
CA HIS A 31 -6.81 -10.58 -3.81
C HIS A 31 -6.39 -9.26 -4.43
N VAL A 32 -5.09 -8.98 -4.38
CA VAL A 32 -4.53 -7.72 -4.85
C VAL A 32 -3.14 -7.93 -5.44
N PRO A 33 -2.68 -7.05 -6.33
CA PRO A 33 -1.28 -6.96 -6.71
C PRO A 33 -0.32 -6.82 -5.52
N PRO A 34 0.93 -7.30 -5.63
CA PRO A 34 1.91 -7.23 -4.55
C PRO A 34 2.19 -5.79 -4.09
N TYR A 35 2.15 -4.80 -4.98
CA TYR A 35 2.34 -3.39 -4.58
C TYR A 35 1.19 -2.83 -3.73
N GLU A 36 -0.05 -3.30 -3.92
CA GLU A 36 -1.21 -2.88 -3.12
C GLU A 36 -1.11 -3.36 -1.67
N THR A 37 -0.35 -4.42 -1.41
CA THR A 37 -0.15 -4.91 -0.03
C THR A 37 0.52 -3.86 0.86
N ASN A 38 1.31 -2.95 0.28
CA ASN A 38 1.89 -1.82 1.02
C ASN A 38 0.82 -0.82 1.48
N ILE A 39 -0.22 -0.61 0.66
CA ILE A 39 -1.38 0.21 1.03
C ILE A 39 -2.14 -0.44 2.17
N LEU A 40 -2.44 -1.75 2.06
CA LEU A 40 -3.13 -2.49 3.12
C LEU A 40 -2.35 -2.46 4.43
N ARG A 41 -1.03 -2.64 4.37
CA ARG A 41 -0.13 -2.55 5.54
C ARG A 41 -0.14 -1.17 6.18
N ASN A 42 -0.30 -0.11 5.40
CA ASN A 42 -0.41 1.26 5.92
C ASN A 42 -1.79 1.53 6.55
N LEU A 43 -2.87 0.96 6.00
CA LEU A 43 -4.23 1.14 6.50
C LEU A 43 -4.54 0.31 7.75
N PHE A 44 -4.18 -0.98 7.74
CA PHE A 44 -4.54 -1.94 8.78
C PHE A 44 -3.39 -2.21 9.76
N GLY A 45 -2.17 -1.76 9.45
CA GLY A 45 -0.97 -2.05 10.22
C GLY A 45 -0.22 -3.27 9.68
N ARG A 46 1.11 -3.21 9.70
CA ARG A 46 1.98 -4.25 9.10
C ARG A 46 1.78 -5.62 9.73
N GLU A 47 1.56 -5.68 11.03
CA GLU A 47 1.35 -6.93 11.78
C GLU A 47 -0.01 -7.59 11.49
N ASN A 48 -0.98 -6.82 11.02
CA ASN A 48 -2.33 -7.30 10.74
C ASN A 48 -2.52 -7.76 9.30
N VAL A 49 -1.50 -7.62 8.43
CA VAL A 49 -1.57 -7.99 7.02
C VAL A 49 -0.57 -9.10 6.72
N THR A 50 -1.09 -10.30 6.47
CA THR A 50 -0.31 -11.45 6.02
C THR A 50 -0.46 -11.64 4.52
N VAL A 51 0.63 -11.82 3.79
CA VAL A 51 0.61 -11.96 2.32
C VAL A 51 0.99 -13.38 1.95
N PHE A 52 0.20 -14.00 1.08
CA PHE A 52 0.42 -15.34 0.53
C PHE A 52 0.59 -15.23 -0.99
N GLU A 53 1.64 -15.86 -1.51
CA GLU A 53 1.87 -15.92 -2.94
C GLU A 53 0.85 -16.84 -3.62
N ARG A 54 0.36 -16.42 -4.78
CA ARG A 54 -0.58 -17.21 -5.59
C ARG A 54 -0.11 -17.21 -7.05
N PRO A 55 -0.32 -18.31 -7.80
CA PRO A 55 -0.06 -18.34 -9.24
C PRO A 55 -1.09 -17.54 -10.08
N SER A 56 -2.00 -16.79 -9.45
CA SER A 56 -2.98 -15.96 -10.14
C SER A 56 -2.31 -14.75 -10.79
N LYS A 57 -2.90 -14.29 -11.90
CA LYS A 57 -2.49 -13.07 -12.57
C LYS A 57 -3.69 -12.14 -12.73
N THR A 58 -3.44 -10.85 -12.61
CA THR A 58 -4.44 -9.80 -12.88
C THR A 58 -3.94 -8.88 -13.97
N THR A 59 -4.87 -8.37 -14.76
CA THR A 59 -4.61 -7.38 -15.81
C THR A 59 -4.60 -5.98 -15.23
N ILE A 60 -3.58 -5.19 -15.55
CA ILE A 60 -3.32 -3.86 -15.00
C ILE A 60 -2.90 -2.91 -16.12
N THR A 61 -3.40 -1.68 -16.05
CA THR A 61 -3.03 -0.58 -16.94
C THR A 61 -2.22 0.44 -16.13
N PRO A 62 -0.87 0.46 -16.21
CA PRO A 62 -0.02 1.27 -15.32
C PRO A 62 -0.36 2.76 -15.34
N GLU A 63 -0.72 3.28 -16.52
CA GLU A 63 -1.11 4.68 -16.71
C GLU A 63 -2.37 5.08 -15.94
N GLN A 64 -3.29 4.13 -15.70
CA GLN A 64 -4.53 4.35 -14.96
C GLN A 64 -4.47 3.79 -13.54
N GLU A 65 -3.38 3.10 -13.19
CA GLU A 65 -3.26 2.39 -11.93
C GLU A 65 -3.25 3.35 -10.75
N TYR A 66 -2.57 4.48 -10.90
CA TYR A 66 -2.55 5.52 -9.88
C TYR A 66 -3.94 6.07 -9.60
N ASP A 67 -4.71 6.40 -10.63
CA ASP A 67 -6.09 6.89 -10.52
C ASP A 67 -7.00 5.84 -9.87
N ARG A 68 -6.87 4.57 -10.29
CA ARG A 68 -7.62 3.45 -9.68
C ARG A 68 -7.34 3.32 -8.19
N LEU A 69 -6.07 3.36 -7.78
CA LEU A 69 -5.69 3.26 -6.38
C LEU A 69 -6.17 4.48 -5.58
N CYS A 70 -6.09 5.68 -6.15
CA CYS A 70 -6.61 6.89 -5.53
C CYS A 70 -8.13 6.83 -5.35
N ALA A 71 -8.87 6.33 -6.33
CA ALA A 71 -10.32 6.13 -6.23
C ALA A 71 -10.70 5.07 -5.18
N LYS A 72 -9.89 4.03 -5.02
CA LYS A 72 -10.16 2.90 -4.09
C LYS A 72 -9.75 3.19 -2.65
N TYR A 73 -8.62 3.84 -2.43
CA TYR A 73 -8.01 4.03 -1.10
C TYR A 73 -7.89 5.49 -0.67
N GLY A 74 -8.08 6.43 -1.58
CA GLY A 74 -7.87 7.86 -1.37
C GLY A 74 -6.44 8.30 -1.69
N HIS A 75 -6.33 9.49 -2.26
CA HIS A 75 -5.05 10.09 -2.66
C HIS A 75 -4.06 10.21 -1.49
N GLU A 76 -4.52 10.61 -0.30
CA GLU A 76 -3.65 10.76 0.89
C GLU A 76 -2.95 9.45 1.28
N VAL A 77 -3.64 8.32 1.17
CA VAL A 77 -3.10 7.00 1.53
C VAL A 77 -2.10 6.53 0.49
N VAL A 78 -2.44 6.70 -0.79
CA VAL A 78 -1.57 6.33 -1.92
C VAL A 78 -0.30 7.18 -1.89
N ALA A 79 -0.43 8.49 -1.70
CA ALA A 79 0.69 9.42 -1.60
C ALA A 79 1.59 9.10 -0.40
N LYS A 80 1.02 8.67 0.73
CA LYS A 80 1.80 8.24 1.90
C LYS A 80 2.61 6.97 1.67
N VAL A 81 2.12 6.06 0.83
CA VAL A 81 2.76 4.75 0.57
C VAL A 81 3.79 4.85 -0.55
N PHE A 82 3.44 5.48 -1.66
CA PHE A 82 4.28 5.56 -2.85
C PHE A 82 5.06 6.87 -2.94
N GLY A 83 4.53 7.96 -2.42
CA GLY A 83 5.07 9.32 -2.52
C GLY A 83 4.06 10.28 -3.14
N GLU A 84 4.25 11.57 -2.91
CA GLU A 84 3.43 12.66 -3.48
C GLU A 84 3.70 12.89 -4.97
N ASP A 85 4.60 12.11 -5.59
CA ASP A 85 5.04 12.21 -6.99
C ASP A 85 3.99 11.73 -8.03
N ASP A 86 2.69 11.96 -7.78
CA ASP A 86 1.57 11.67 -8.71
C ASP A 86 1.58 10.28 -9.37
N GLY A 87 2.16 9.28 -8.72
CA GLY A 87 2.20 7.90 -9.22
C GLY A 87 3.41 7.52 -10.06
N ASP A 88 4.42 8.39 -10.21
CA ASP A 88 5.65 8.10 -10.95
C ASP A 88 6.37 6.86 -10.40
N ARG A 89 6.56 6.82 -9.07
CA ARG A 89 7.11 5.64 -8.37
C ARG A 89 6.24 4.39 -8.47
N LEU A 90 4.92 4.55 -8.49
CA LEU A 90 4.01 3.41 -8.66
C LEU A 90 4.18 2.83 -10.06
N MET A 91 4.26 3.68 -11.07
CA MET A 91 4.51 3.28 -12.45
C MET A 91 5.84 2.54 -12.57
N GLU A 92 6.93 3.04 -11.97
CA GLU A 92 8.21 2.34 -11.93
C GLU A 92 8.11 0.94 -11.29
N ILE A 93 7.37 0.80 -10.18
CA ILE A 93 7.17 -0.50 -9.51
C ILE A 93 6.35 -1.45 -10.38
N VAL A 94 5.29 -0.96 -11.01
CA VAL A 94 4.42 -1.77 -11.89
C VAL A 94 5.20 -2.21 -13.12
N MET A 95 6.00 -1.33 -13.73
CA MET A 95 6.89 -1.65 -14.84
C MET A 95 8.02 -2.61 -14.43
N GLY A 96 8.60 -2.41 -13.24
CA GLY A 96 9.61 -3.31 -12.68
C GLY A 96 9.05 -4.72 -12.49
N LEU A 97 7.84 -4.87 -11.96
CA LEU A 97 7.17 -6.17 -11.81
C LEU A 97 6.81 -6.85 -13.14
N MET A 98 6.73 -6.08 -14.22
CA MET A 98 6.55 -6.61 -15.58
C MET A 98 7.85 -7.24 -16.10
N GLU A 99 8.99 -6.55 -15.93
CA GLU A 99 10.30 -7.08 -16.35
C GLU A 99 10.78 -8.21 -15.43
N GLU A 100 10.49 -8.09 -14.15
CA GLU A 100 10.90 -8.99 -13.08
C GLU A 100 9.82 -10.05 -12.81
N GLY A 101 9.48 -10.83 -13.86
CA GLY A 101 8.79 -12.13 -13.70
C GLY A 101 9.53 -13.11 -12.75
N GLY A 102 10.74 -12.75 -12.33
CA GLY A 102 11.53 -13.28 -11.21
C GLY A 102 10.95 -12.86 -9.87
N GLY A 103 11.70 -12.31 -8.94
CA GLY A 103 11.17 -11.95 -7.64
C GLY A 103 12.06 -10.95 -6.90
N ALA A 104 11.42 -9.96 -6.28
CA ALA A 104 12.10 -9.03 -5.40
C ALA A 104 11.05 -8.45 -4.45
N THR A 105 11.18 -8.76 -3.16
CA THR A 105 11.77 -7.86 -2.18
C THR A 105 11.16 -6.47 -2.21
N SER A 106 10.35 -6.21 -1.19
CA SER A 106 9.88 -4.88 -0.84
C SER A 106 11.09 -3.95 -0.65
N PRO A 107 11.23 -2.85 -1.40
CA PRO A 107 12.14 -1.80 -1.00
C PRO A 107 11.49 -1.07 0.17
N SER A 108 11.72 -1.58 1.37
CA SER A 108 11.61 -0.79 2.59
C SER A 108 12.65 0.32 2.49
N LYS A 109 12.31 1.44 1.85
CA LYS A 109 12.98 2.70 2.13
C LYS A 109 12.68 3.03 3.59
N GLN A 110 13.68 2.80 4.41
CA GLN A 110 13.82 3.39 5.72
C GLN A 110 13.60 4.90 5.59
N ASP A 111 12.54 5.42 6.19
CA ASP A 111 12.57 6.78 6.69
C ASP A 111 12.49 6.70 8.21
N LYS A 112 13.68 6.79 8.83
CA LYS A 112 13.83 7.11 10.23
C LYS A 112 13.36 8.55 10.40
N LYS A 113 12.13 8.74 10.88
CA LYS A 113 11.80 9.96 11.61
C LYS A 113 10.98 9.60 12.85
N GLY A 114 11.73 9.28 13.90
CA GLY A 114 11.21 9.29 15.25
C GLY A 114 10.63 10.67 15.54
N LYS A 115 9.36 10.70 15.92
CA LYS A 115 8.83 11.77 16.75
C LYS A 115 7.97 11.12 17.80
N THR A 116 8.64 10.80 18.91
CA THR A 116 8.08 10.63 20.23
C THR A 116 6.95 11.63 20.44
N PHE A 117 5.72 11.13 20.54
CA PHE A 117 4.64 11.86 21.20
C PHE A 117 4.67 11.38 22.65
N GLU A 118 5.45 12.07 23.47
CA GLU A 118 5.26 12.03 24.92
C GLU A 118 3.89 12.65 25.19
N LEU A 119 2.92 11.81 25.58
CA LEU A 119 1.77 12.33 26.30
C LEU A 119 2.27 12.71 27.69
N GLU A 120 2.45 14.01 27.86
CA GLU A 120 2.75 14.70 29.10
C GLU A 120 1.74 14.28 30.19
N ILE A 121 2.25 13.65 31.23
CA ILE A 121 1.55 13.34 32.47
C ILE A 121 1.50 14.66 33.26
N SER A 122 0.36 15.35 33.25
CA SER A 122 0.17 16.52 34.10
C SER A 122 -0.10 16.08 35.54
N GLU A 123 0.96 15.88 36.32
CA GLU A 123 0.92 15.94 37.78
C GLU A 123 0.74 17.39 38.24
N ALA A 124 -0.37 17.68 38.91
CA ALA A 124 -0.48 18.85 39.77
C ALA A 124 -0.69 18.37 41.21
N GLN A 125 0.42 18.23 41.93
CA GLN A 125 0.43 18.21 43.40
C GLN A 125 -0.19 19.50 43.94
N LYS A 126 -1.15 19.38 44.85
CA LYS A 126 -1.23 20.31 45.98
C LYS A 126 -1.66 19.57 47.24
N GLY A 127 -0.68 19.07 47.96
CA GLY A 127 -0.83 18.80 49.38
C GLY A 127 -1.15 20.10 50.11
N SER A 128 -2.25 20.11 50.86
CA SER A 128 -2.51 21.13 51.86
C SER A 128 -2.48 20.46 53.23
N LYS A 129 -1.45 20.82 54.00
CA LYS A 129 -1.36 20.58 55.44
C LYS A 129 -2.51 21.31 56.13
N ARG A 130 -3.29 20.59 56.96
CA ARG A 130 -3.57 20.95 58.35
C ARG A 130 -4.31 19.82 59.05
#